data_AF-A0A803QWQ5-F1
#
_entry.id   AF-A0A803QWQ5-F1
#
_cell.length_a   1.000
_cell.length_b   1.000
_cell.length_c   1.000
_cell.angle_alpha   90.00
_cell.angle_beta   90.00
_cell.angle_gamma   90.00
#
_symmetry.space_group_name_H-M   'P 1'
#
loop_
_entity.id
_entity.type
_entity.pdbx_description
1 polymer ?
#
loop_
_entity_poly.entity_id
_entity_poly.type
_entity_poly.pdbx_seq_one_letter_code
_entity_poly.pdbx_strand_id
1 'polypeptide(L)'
;MKKVGELENLCSISGLENIKDAREATEANLKDKKCLTKLTLRWKHNGGAADNSEKEKDVLDALRPHTSLEYLGIEGYRGTTFSDWIGDSAFVNLVSVRIVGCDNCILLPLGQLPCLEWLSISDMMEWKDWSFAILEEEGQILFPLLKELRLYNCPKLNVGLPGCYLPSLKYLWIWNCEEMEVLVPRTIQQNVTAPPFLASVQISDCPVLESLLHWGSHSKVEKIWLWNTKSLFENRSKWNLQRLSCLKDVNISGWEDESFPEEGLLPITLNYLMIQGCTNLETLNGKAFQELTSLQTLDISGCPRLGCLPEEGLPTSLTRLYIDGCPLLKKRCEREKGEDWPKIQHITKVILDGERIK
;
A
#
# COMPACT_ATOMS: atom_id res chain seq x y z
N MET A 1 33.43 -19.59 -2.29
CA MET A 1 33.61 -20.23 -0.97
C MET A 1 33.65 -19.16 0.12
N LYS A 2 32.68 -19.16 1.05
CA LYS A 2 32.78 -18.47 2.35
C LYS A 2 32.29 -19.44 3.43
N LYS A 3 33.00 -19.40 4.57
CA LYS A 3 33.04 -20.40 5.64
C LYS A 3 31.72 -20.53 6.42
N VAL A 4 31.46 -21.78 6.78
CA VAL A 4 30.45 -22.32 7.69
C VAL A 4 30.76 -21.83 9.11
N GLY A 5 29.84 -21.08 9.74
CA GLY A 5 29.98 -20.69 11.14
C GLY A 5 28.99 -19.64 11.68
N GLU A 6 28.45 -18.74 10.84
CA GLU A 6 27.61 -17.62 11.31
C GLU A 6 26.38 -17.30 10.42
N LEU A 7 25.94 -18.25 9.58
CA LEU A 7 24.80 -18.08 8.65
C LEU A 7 23.71 -19.15 8.85
N GLU A 8 23.46 -19.55 10.09
CA GLU A 8 22.36 -20.48 10.37
C GLU A 8 21.04 -19.74 10.12
N ASN A 9 20.32 -20.15 9.05
CA ASN A 9 18.92 -19.86 8.73
C ASN A 9 18.62 -18.86 7.60
N LEU A 10 19.61 -18.26 6.94
CA LEU A 10 19.40 -17.41 5.75
C LEU A 10 20.25 -17.91 4.58
N CYS A 11 19.59 -18.44 3.55
CA CYS A 11 20.25 -18.78 2.29
C CYS A 11 19.78 -17.82 1.20
N SER A 12 20.71 -17.09 0.60
CA SER A 12 20.47 -16.40 -0.66
C SER A 12 21.29 -17.07 -1.75
N ILE A 13 20.62 -17.45 -2.84
CA ILE A 13 21.24 -18.01 -4.02
C ILE A 13 21.11 -16.97 -5.12
N SER A 14 22.23 -16.52 -5.65
CA SER A 14 22.31 -15.47 -6.64
C SER A 14 23.01 -15.94 -7.91
N GLY A 15 22.77 -15.25 -9.01
CA GLY A 15 23.39 -15.59 -10.28
C GLY A 15 22.66 -16.73 -10.99
N LEU A 16 21.38 -16.96 -10.65
CA LEU A 16 20.57 -18.04 -11.18
C LEU A 16 20.38 -17.93 -12.70
N GLU A 17 20.55 -16.74 -13.28
CA GLU A 17 20.56 -16.51 -14.72
C GLU A 17 21.72 -17.22 -15.45
N ASN A 18 22.79 -17.58 -14.72
CA ASN A 18 23.99 -18.22 -15.29
C ASN A 18 23.89 -19.76 -15.27
N ILE A 19 22.87 -20.32 -14.61
CA ILE A 19 22.66 -21.77 -14.57
C ILE A 19 22.35 -22.26 -15.98
N LYS A 20 23.02 -23.33 -16.41
CA LYS A 20 22.89 -23.86 -17.78
C LYS A 20 21.59 -24.63 -17.98
N ASP A 21 21.22 -25.44 -17.00
CA ASP A 21 20.02 -26.27 -17.00
C ASP A 21 19.61 -26.67 -15.57
N ALA A 22 18.44 -27.31 -15.43
CA ALA A 22 17.89 -27.72 -14.15
C ALA A 22 18.74 -28.74 -13.36
N ARG A 23 19.66 -29.47 -14.01
CA ARG A 23 20.51 -30.46 -13.34
C ARG A 23 21.52 -29.76 -12.44
N GLU A 24 22.12 -28.67 -12.90
CA GLU A 24 23.01 -27.82 -12.11
C GLU A 24 22.27 -27.22 -10.90
N ALA A 25 21.02 -26.77 -11.10
CA ALA A 25 20.18 -26.28 -9.99
C ALA A 25 19.86 -27.35 -8.94
N THR A 26 19.68 -28.62 -9.38
CA THR A 26 19.38 -29.75 -8.48
C THR A 26 20.51 -30.02 -7.48
N GLU A 27 21.76 -29.65 -7.81
CA GLU A 27 22.92 -29.81 -6.91
C GLU A 27 22.78 -28.99 -5.61
N ALA A 28 21.97 -27.91 -5.63
CA ALA A 28 21.67 -27.14 -4.43
C ALA A 28 20.94 -27.96 -3.37
N ASN A 29 20.18 -28.99 -3.79
CA ASN A 29 19.45 -29.94 -2.97
C ASN A 29 18.66 -29.30 -1.81
N LEU A 30 17.85 -28.27 -2.14
CA LEU A 30 17.14 -27.47 -1.13
C LEU A 30 16.04 -28.25 -0.40
N LYS A 31 15.46 -29.26 -1.06
CA LYS A 31 14.46 -30.16 -0.48
C LYS A 31 14.97 -30.97 0.72
N ASP A 32 16.27 -31.25 0.82
CA ASP A 32 16.82 -32.03 1.94
C ASP A 32 17.34 -31.14 3.09
N LYS A 33 17.38 -29.82 2.89
CA LYS A 33 17.88 -28.84 3.88
C LYS A 33 16.80 -28.44 4.87
N LYS A 34 16.43 -29.35 5.78
CA LYS A 34 15.34 -29.13 6.78
C LYS A 34 15.55 -27.93 7.71
N CYS A 35 16.79 -27.55 7.99
CA CYS A 35 17.13 -26.39 8.82
C CYS A 35 17.01 -25.04 8.08
N LEU A 36 16.73 -25.06 6.77
CA LEU A 36 16.59 -23.84 5.99
C LEU A 36 15.19 -23.25 6.20
N THR A 37 15.10 -22.14 6.94
CA THR A 37 13.82 -21.45 7.18
C THR A 37 13.67 -20.19 6.33
N LYS A 38 14.74 -19.58 5.83
CA LYS A 38 14.65 -18.40 4.94
C LYS A 38 15.46 -18.59 3.67
N LEU A 39 14.81 -18.41 2.53
CA LEU A 39 15.40 -18.57 1.19
C LEU A 39 15.13 -17.33 0.34
N THR A 40 16.16 -16.84 -0.35
CA THR A 40 16.02 -15.86 -1.42
C THR A 40 16.69 -16.35 -2.69
N LEU A 41 15.93 -16.50 -3.77
CA LEU A 41 16.40 -16.85 -5.10
C LEU A 41 16.54 -15.59 -5.94
N ARG A 42 17.74 -15.32 -6.48
CA ARG A 42 18.06 -14.09 -7.20
C ARG A 42 18.62 -14.35 -8.59
N TRP A 43 17.97 -13.74 -9.57
CA TRP A 43 18.46 -13.54 -10.91
C TRP A 43 18.97 -12.11 -11.05
N LYS A 44 19.94 -11.91 -11.94
CA LYS A 44 20.39 -10.57 -12.29
C LYS A 44 19.27 -9.84 -13.05
N HIS A 45 18.88 -8.70 -12.49
CA HIS A 45 17.92 -7.76 -13.05
C HIS A 45 18.52 -7.07 -14.30
N ASN A 46 18.52 -7.76 -15.44
CA ASN A 46 18.73 -7.15 -16.75
C ASN A 46 17.34 -7.12 -17.39
N GLY A 47 16.77 -5.94 -17.64
CA GLY A 47 15.39 -5.74 -18.13
C GLY A 47 15.11 -6.23 -19.55
N GLY A 48 15.54 -7.45 -19.88
CA GLY A 48 15.22 -8.19 -21.08
C GLY A 48 14.64 -9.55 -20.71
N ALA A 49 13.66 -10.00 -21.51
CA ALA A 49 13.09 -11.34 -21.39
C ALA A 49 14.18 -12.42 -21.34
N ALA A 50 13.90 -13.53 -20.65
CA ALA A 50 14.75 -14.71 -20.77
C ALA A 50 14.83 -15.15 -22.24
N ASP A 51 16.00 -15.61 -22.66
CA ASP A 51 16.16 -16.26 -23.98
C ASP A 51 15.30 -17.53 -24.08
N ASN A 52 14.97 -18.14 -22.93
CA ASN A 52 14.10 -19.30 -22.81
C ASN A 52 13.37 -19.29 -21.45
N SER A 53 12.08 -18.94 -21.45
CA SER A 53 11.26 -18.91 -20.22
C SER A 53 11.09 -20.29 -19.59
N GLU A 54 11.00 -21.36 -20.38
CA GLU A 54 10.83 -22.73 -19.87
C GLU A 54 12.05 -23.17 -19.07
N LYS A 55 13.25 -22.83 -19.57
CA LYS A 55 14.50 -23.10 -18.85
C LYS A 55 14.53 -22.44 -17.47
N GLU A 56 14.12 -21.17 -17.37
CA GLU A 56 14.11 -20.45 -16.09
C GLU A 56 13.12 -21.10 -15.13
N LYS A 57 11.96 -21.55 -15.63
CA LYS A 57 10.98 -22.31 -14.85
C LYS A 57 11.53 -23.67 -14.41
N ASP A 58 12.20 -24.42 -15.27
CA ASP A 58 12.83 -25.70 -14.93
C ASP A 58 13.89 -25.53 -13.83
N VAL A 59 14.67 -24.45 -13.87
CA VAL A 59 15.62 -24.08 -12.82
C VAL A 59 14.89 -23.79 -11.50
N LEU A 60 13.80 -23.02 -11.55
CA LEU A 60 12.99 -22.70 -10.38
C LEU A 60 12.30 -23.95 -9.80
N ASP A 61 11.84 -24.87 -10.64
CA ASP A 61 11.27 -26.16 -10.23
C ASP A 61 12.31 -27.05 -9.52
N ALA A 62 13.54 -27.10 -10.04
CA ALA A 62 14.65 -27.82 -9.42
C ALA A 62 15.10 -27.22 -8.07
N LEU A 63 14.80 -25.95 -7.83
CA LEU A 63 15.10 -25.23 -6.59
C LEU A 63 13.98 -25.32 -5.54
N ARG A 64 13.01 -26.24 -5.69
CA ARG A 64 11.97 -26.47 -4.69
C ARG A 64 12.58 -26.72 -3.29
N PRO A 65 12.30 -25.87 -2.29
CA PRO A 65 12.84 -26.00 -0.94
C PRO A 65 12.06 -27.01 -0.10
N HIS A 66 12.62 -27.38 1.05
CA HIS A 66 11.90 -28.14 2.07
C HIS A 66 10.73 -27.32 2.64
N THR A 67 9.64 -27.98 3.04
CA THR A 67 8.39 -27.35 3.51
C THR A 67 8.49 -26.71 4.92
N SER A 68 9.67 -26.75 5.54
CA SER A 68 9.98 -26.02 6.78
C SER A 68 10.27 -24.53 6.52
N LEU A 69 10.23 -24.08 5.27
CA LEU A 69 10.49 -22.71 4.90
C LEU A 69 9.46 -21.75 5.51
N GLU A 70 9.94 -20.69 6.14
CA GLU A 70 9.17 -19.61 6.76
C GLU A 70 9.16 -18.33 5.91
N TYR A 71 10.21 -18.12 5.13
CA TYR A 71 10.38 -16.95 4.26
C TYR A 71 10.87 -17.36 2.87
N LEU A 72 10.19 -16.86 1.85
CA LEU A 72 10.57 -17.00 0.44
C LEU A 72 10.70 -15.62 -0.21
N GLY A 73 11.89 -15.33 -0.74
CA GLY A 73 12.15 -14.21 -1.62
C GLY A 73 12.45 -14.69 -3.04
N ILE A 74 11.82 -14.09 -4.05
CA ILE A 74 12.18 -14.29 -5.45
C ILE A 74 12.44 -12.92 -6.05
N GLU A 75 13.64 -12.73 -6.59
CA GLU A 75 14.09 -11.46 -7.13
C GLU A 75 14.62 -11.65 -8.56
N GLY A 76 14.12 -10.85 -9.50
CA GLY A 76 14.64 -10.82 -10.86
C GLY A 76 14.22 -11.99 -11.76
N TYR A 77 13.27 -12.84 -11.34
CA TYR A 77 12.92 -14.06 -12.08
C TYR A 77 12.47 -13.72 -13.51
N ARG A 78 13.11 -14.37 -14.48
CA ARG A 78 13.04 -13.97 -15.90
C ARG A 78 12.00 -14.74 -16.72
N GLY A 79 11.39 -15.78 -16.13
CA GLY A 79 10.32 -16.55 -16.77
C GLY A 79 8.99 -15.79 -16.82
N THR A 80 8.03 -16.30 -17.59
CA THR A 80 6.68 -15.73 -17.72
C THR A 80 5.66 -16.33 -16.76
N THR A 81 5.96 -17.53 -16.24
CA THR A 81 5.15 -18.25 -15.25
C THR A 81 6.04 -18.77 -14.13
N PHE A 82 5.53 -18.72 -12.90
CA PHE A 82 6.18 -19.29 -11.73
C PHE A 82 5.93 -20.79 -11.63
N SER A 83 6.82 -21.48 -10.91
CA SER A 83 6.61 -22.85 -10.48
C SER A 83 5.42 -22.99 -9.52
N ASP A 84 4.62 -24.05 -9.68
CA ASP A 84 3.43 -24.28 -8.86
C ASP A 84 3.74 -24.42 -7.36
N TRP A 85 4.97 -24.88 -7.02
CA TRP A 85 5.37 -25.09 -5.63
C TRP A 85 5.38 -23.80 -4.80
N ILE A 86 5.45 -22.63 -5.43
CA ILE A 86 5.50 -21.32 -4.74
C ILE A 86 4.22 -21.05 -3.94
N GLY A 87 3.08 -21.57 -4.40
CA GLY A 87 1.80 -21.47 -3.71
C GLY A 87 1.28 -22.77 -3.15
N ASP A 88 2.10 -23.83 -3.12
CA ASP A 88 1.69 -25.16 -2.70
C ASP A 88 1.31 -25.16 -1.20
N SER A 89 0.12 -25.66 -0.89
CA SER A 89 -0.42 -25.76 0.48
C SER A 89 0.44 -26.59 1.45
N ALA A 90 1.39 -27.40 0.93
CA ALA A 90 2.37 -28.11 1.74
C ALA A 90 3.32 -27.18 2.53
N PHE A 91 3.45 -25.92 2.13
CA PHE A 91 4.26 -24.91 2.83
C PHE A 91 3.54 -24.30 4.04
N VAL A 92 3.19 -25.16 5.01
CA VAL A 92 2.43 -24.79 6.22
C VAL A 92 3.18 -23.86 7.18
N ASN A 93 4.49 -23.70 7.02
CA ASN A 93 5.29 -22.79 7.84
C ASN A 93 5.57 -21.46 7.14
N LEU A 94 5.20 -21.29 5.87
CA LEU A 94 5.57 -20.13 5.07
C LEU A 94 4.74 -18.92 5.51
N VAL A 95 5.37 -18.02 6.26
CA VAL A 95 4.76 -16.83 6.85
C VAL A 95 4.92 -15.61 5.95
N SER A 96 6.00 -15.54 5.17
CA SER A 96 6.32 -14.35 4.38
C SER A 96 6.83 -14.69 2.98
N VAL A 97 6.22 -14.04 1.99
CA VAL A 97 6.61 -14.13 0.58
C VAL A 97 6.90 -12.73 0.05
N ARG A 98 8.04 -12.60 -0.65
CA ARG A 98 8.44 -11.38 -1.34
C ARG A 98 8.82 -11.70 -2.79
N ILE A 99 8.16 -11.04 -3.73
CA ILE A 99 8.45 -11.14 -5.16
C ILE A 99 8.84 -9.76 -5.68
N VAL A 100 10.01 -9.63 -6.32
CA VAL A 100 10.58 -8.34 -6.75
C VAL A 100 11.14 -8.47 -8.16
N GLY A 101 10.81 -7.53 -9.05
CA GLY A 101 11.50 -7.38 -10.34
C GLY A 101 11.34 -8.58 -11.26
N CYS A 102 10.18 -9.25 -11.22
CA CYS A 102 9.89 -10.41 -12.05
C CYS A 102 9.05 -9.96 -13.26
N ASP A 103 9.62 -9.05 -14.04
CA ASP A 103 8.91 -8.18 -14.98
C ASP A 103 8.05 -8.92 -16.00
N ASN A 104 8.51 -10.08 -16.47
CA ASN A 104 7.81 -10.86 -17.52
C ASN A 104 6.69 -11.75 -16.98
N CYS A 105 6.55 -11.86 -15.65
CA CYS A 105 5.61 -12.79 -15.04
C CYS A 105 4.17 -12.28 -15.15
N ILE A 106 3.30 -13.15 -15.67
CA ILE A 106 1.88 -12.85 -15.87
C ILE A 106 1.02 -13.55 -14.81
N LEU A 107 1.44 -14.73 -14.32
CA LEU A 107 0.67 -15.59 -13.43
C LEU A 107 1.41 -15.88 -12.12
N LEU A 108 0.72 -15.71 -10.99
CA LEU A 108 1.22 -16.00 -9.64
C LEU A 108 0.45 -17.18 -9.04
N PRO A 109 1.08 -18.34 -8.78
CA PRO A 109 0.43 -19.43 -8.06
C PRO A 109 0.60 -19.16 -6.56
N LEU A 110 -0.22 -18.31 -5.93
CA LEU A 110 -0.10 -18.01 -4.49
C LEU A 110 -1.33 -18.41 -3.66
N GLY A 111 -2.44 -18.82 -4.28
CA GLY A 111 -3.74 -18.93 -3.60
C GLY A 111 -3.84 -19.91 -2.42
N GLN A 112 -2.95 -20.90 -2.30
CA GLN A 112 -3.13 -22.01 -1.36
C GLN A 112 -2.19 -21.99 -0.15
N LEU A 113 -1.55 -20.86 0.17
CA LEU A 113 -0.63 -20.72 1.30
C LEU A 113 -1.39 -20.47 2.63
N PRO A 114 -1.49 -21.46 3.54
CA PRO A 114 -2.41 -21.39 4.67
C PRO A 114 -1.92 -20.49 5.82
N CYS A 115 -0.60 -20.31 5.94
CA CYS A 115 0.02 -19.57 7.04
C CYS A 115 0.67 -18.25 6.63
N LEU A 116 0.44 -17.81 5.39
CA LEU A 116 1.01 -16.57 4.88
C LEU A 116 0.42 -15.38 5.64
N GLU A 117 1.28 -14.62 6.32
CA GLU A 117 0.92 -13.40 7.02
C GLU A 117 1.35 -12.13 6.27
N TRP A 118 2.42 -12.22 5.48
CA TRP A 118 3.04 -11.08 4.78
C TRP A 118 3.28 -11.40 3.31
N LEU A 119 2.64 -10.63 2.42
CA LEU A 119 2.84 -10.70 0.98
C LEU A 119 3.30 -9.34 0.44
N SER A 120 4.48 -9.32 -0.18
CA SER A 120 5.01 -8.15 -0.87
C SER A 120 5.30 -8.50 -2.32
N ILE A 121 4.66 -7.79 -3.25
CA ILE A 121 4.88 -7.90 -4.69
C ILE A 121 5.32 -6.54 -5.19
N SER A 122 6.48 -6.47 -5.83
CA SER A 122 7.03 -5.22 -6.35
C SER A 122 7.67 -5.39 -7.71
N ASP A 123 7.61 -4.35 -8.54
CA ASP A 123 8.25 -4.31 -9.85
C ASP A 123 7.80 -5.52 -10.71
N MET A 124 6.50 -5.60 -10.99
CA MET A 124 5.88 -6.64 -11.83
C MET A 124 5.22 -5.99 -13.04
N MET A 125 5.97 -5.87 -14.13
CA MET A 125 5.59 -5.06 -15.30
C MET A 125 4.47 -5.68 -16.15
N GLU A 126 4.40 -7.02 -16.23
CA GLU A 126 3.42 -7.74 -17.04
C GLU A 126 2.26 -8.36 -16.25
N TRP A 127 2.27 -8.23 -14.91
CA TRP A 127 1.23 -8.81 -14.06
C TRP A 127 -0.07 -8.00 -14.12
N LYS A 128 -1.17 -8.66 -14.48
CA LYS A 128 -2.44 -8.00 -14.78
C LYS A 128 -3.48 -8.10 -13.69
N ASP A 129 -3.60 -9.25 -13.04
CA ASP A 129 -4.67 -9.51 -12.10
C ASP A 129 -4.38 -10.72 -11.21
N TRP A 130 -5.29 -10.97 -10.28
CA TRP A 130 -5.28 -12.12 -9.39
C TRP A 130 -5.96 -13.34 -10.05
N SER A 131 -5.71 -13.64 -11.32
CA SER A 131 -6.37 -14.73 -12.09
C SER A 131 -6.45 -16.09 -11.37
N PHE A 132 -5.48 -16.42 -10.51
CA PHE A 132 -5.53 -17.65 -9.71
C PHE A 132 -6.70 -17.68 -8.72
N ALA A 133 -7.16 -16.52 -8.25
CA ALA A 133 -8.27 -16.37 -7.31
C ALA A 133 -9.65 -16.40 -8.00
N ILE A 134 -9.71 -16.44 -9.33
CA ILE A 134 -10.96 -16.44 -10.12
C ILE A 134 -11.43 -17.89 -10.41
N LEU A 135 -10.54 -18.88 -10.28
CA LEU A 135 -10.83 -20.29 -10.58
C LEU A 135 -11.44 -21.08 -9.42
N GLU A 136 -11.64 -20.44 -8.28
CA GLU A 136 -11.95 -21.09 -7.02
C GLU A 136 -13.36 -20.66 -6.55
N GLU A 137 -14.14 -21.64 -6.05
CA GLU A 137 -15.58 -21.49 -5.76
C GLU A 137 -15.90 -20.30 -4.82
N GLU A 138 -17.10 -19.76 -4.97
CA GLU A 138 -17.61 -18.64 -4.16
C GLU A 138 -17.47 -18.93 -2.66
N GLY A 139 -16.84 -17.99 -1.93
CA GLY A 139 -16.66 -18.09 -0.47
C GLY A 139 -15.35 -18.75 -0.04
N GLN A 140 -14.46 -19.10 -0.96
CA GLN A 140 -13.13 -19.58 -0.58
C GLN A 140 -12.30 -18.46 0.08
N ILE A 141 -11.67 -18.83 1.20
CA ILE A 141 -10.75 -17.97 1.93
C ILE A 141 -9.35 -18.25 1.39
N LEU A 142 -8.80 -17.31 0.62
CA LEU A 142 -7.37 -17.33 0.28
C LEU A 142 -6.63 -16.51 1.32
N PHE A 143 -5.47 -17.02 1.73
CA PHE A 143 -4.62 -16.38 2.74
C PHE A 143 -5.38 -16.04 4.04
N PRO A 144 -5.89 -17.05 4.77
CA PRO A 144 -6.71 -16.83 5.98
C PRO A 144 -5.98 -16.02 7.07
N LEU A 145 -4.65 -16.01 7.06
CA LEU A 145 -3.80 -15.34 8.04
C LEU A 145 -3.08 -14.10 7.50
N LEU A 146 -3.36 -13.66 6.27
CA LEU A 146 -2.67 -12.50 5.68
C LEU A 146 -2.99 -11.25 6.48
N LYS A 147 -1.98 -10.72 7.17
CA LYS A 147 -2.06 -9.47 7.93
C LYS A 147 -1.65 -8.30 7.05
N GLU A 148 -0.79 -8.57 6.08
CA GLU A 148 -0.06 -7.53 5.39
C GLU A 148 0.07 -7.78 3.88
N LEU A 149 -0.45 -6.83 3.08
CA LEU A 149 -0.34 -6.86 1.62
C LEU A 149 0.29 -5.56 1.12
N ARG A 150 1.37 -5.72 0.34
CA ARG A 150 2.13 -4.63 -0.27
C ARG A 150 2.27 -4.84 -1.76
N LEU A 151 1.82 -3.86 -2.54
CA LEU A 151 1.94 -3.80 -3.99
C LEU A 151 2.70 -2.53 -4.36
N TYR A 152 3.82 -2.65 -5.06
CA TYR A 152 4.64 -1.51 -5.47
C TYR A 152 5.04 -1.63 -6.94
N ASN A 153 4.79 -0.61 -7.74
CA ASN A 153 5.26 -0.58 -9.13
C ASN A 153 4.77 -1.80 -9.95
N CYS A 154 3.45 -2.00 -9.98
CA CYS A 154 2.77 -3.03 -10.76
C CYS A 154 1.87 -2.35 -11.79
N PRO A 155 2.42 -1.79 -12.89
CA PRO A 155 1.71 -0.83 -13.74
C PRO A 155 0.48 -1.39 -14.46
N LYS A 156 0.52 -2.66 -14.87
CA LYS A 156 -0.59 -3.33 -15.59
C LYS A 156 -1.63 -3.98 -14.67
N LEU A 157 -1.45 -3.91 -13.35
CA LEU A 157 -2.37 -4.50 -12.40
C LEU A 157 -3.69 -3.73 -12.39
N ASN A 158 -4.77 -4.36 -12.83
CA ASN A 158 -6.07 -3.70 -12.96
C ASN A 158 -6.92 -3.73 -11.67
N VAL A 159 -6.59 -4.64 -10.73
CA VAL A 159 -7.35 -4.91 -9.51
C VAL A 159 -6.41 -5.03 -8.30
N GLY A 160 -6.66 -4.25 -7.25
CA GLY A 160 -5.79 -4.19 -6.07
C GLY A 160 -5.81 -5.42 -5.16
N LEU A 161 -6.95 -6.05 -4.97
CA LEU A 161 -7.14 -7.19 -4.07
C LEU A 161 -7.65 -8.41 -4.83
N PRO A 162 -7.25 -9.63 -4.44
CA PRO A 162 -7.86 -10.83 -4.99
C PRO A 162 -9.38 -10.82 -4.72
N GLY A 163 -10.17 -11.42 -5.62
CA GLY A 163 -11.64 -11.49 -5.48
C GLY A 163 -12.16 -12.40 -4.37
N CYS A 164 -11.30 -12.75 -3.42
CA CYS A 164 -11.59 -13.62 -2.29
C CYS A 164 -11.72 -12.82 -0.98
N TYR A 165 -12.21 -13.49 0.06
CA TYR A 165 -12.32 -12.88 1.38
C TYR A 165 -10.98 -12.93 2.12
N LEU A 166 -10.46 -11.77 2.56
CA LEU A 166 -9.22 -11.62 3.32
C LEU A 166 -9.52 -11.32 4.81
N PRO A 167 -9.82 -12.34 5.64
CA PRO A 167 -10.36 -12.13 6.99
C PRO A 167 -9.36 -11.52 7.98
N SER A 168 -8.05 -11.57 7.72
CA SER A 168 -7.02 -11.15 8.68
C SER A 168 -6.28 -9.86 8.29
N LEU A 169 -6.60 -9.27 7.14
CA LEU A 169 -5.81 -8.17 6.58
C LEU A 169 -5.92 -6.91 7.45
N LYS A 170 -4.77 -6.38 7.86
CA LYS A 170 -4.64 -5.19 8.72
C LYS A 170 -4.03 -4.00 7.99
N TYR A 171 -3.09 -4.25 7.09
CA TYR A 171 -2.35 -3.20 6.41
C TYR A 171 -2.31 -3.47 4.90
N LEU A 172 -2.71 -2.44 4.14
CA LEU A 172 -2.69 -2.44 2.69
C LEU A 172 -1.86 -1.25 2.21
N TRP A 173 -0.80 -1.53 1.45
CA TRP A 173 -0.05 -0.53 0.70
C TRP A 173 -0.11 -0.82 -0.78
N ILE A 174 -0.49 0.18 -1.55
CA ILE A 174 -0.50 0.14 -3.00
C ILE A 174 0.22 1.40 -3.49
N TRP A 175 1.25 1.22 -4.30
CA TRP A 175 2.03 2.32 -4.86
C TRP A 175 2.29 2.07 -6.33
N ASN A 176 2.13 3.10 -7.16
CA ASN A 176 2.55 3.10 -8.55
C ASN A 176 1.93 1.95 -9.36
N CYS A 177 0.59 1.86 -9.30
CA CYS A 177 -0.20 0.89 -10.06
C CYS A 177 -1.09 1.67 -11.05
N GLU A 178 -0.55 1.91 -12.23
CA GLU A 178 -1.05 2.92 -13.18
C GLU A 178 -2.40 2.55 -13.84
N GLU A 179 -2.63 1.28 -14.14
CA GLU A 179 -3.86 0.76 -14.77
C GLU A 179 -4.90 0.27 -13.74
N MET A 180 -4.70 0.48 -12.44
CA MET A 180 -5.61 -0.02 -11.40
C MET A 180 -6.90 0.80 -11.33
N GLU A 181 -7.99 0.27 -11.88
CA GLU A 181 -9.30 0.93 -11.89
C GLU A 181 -10.09 0.73 -10.58
N VAL A 182 -9.95 -0.44 -9.94
CA VAL A 182 -10.68 -0.80 -8.72
C VAL A 182 -9.81 -1.54 -7.70
N LEU A 183 -10.06 -1.33 -6.40
CA LEU A 183 -9.37 -2.11 -5.37
C LEU A 183 -9.91 -3.54 -5.25
N VAL A 184 -11.20 -3.75 -5.50
CA VAL A 184 -11.86 -5.06 -5.34
C VAL A 184 -12.59 -5.38 -6.64
N PRO A 185 -12.46 -6.60 -7.19
CA PRO A 185 -13.11 -6.95 -8.43
C PRO A 185 -14.65 -6.90 -8.29
N ARG A 186 -15.32 -6.48 -9.37
CA ARG A 186 -16.78 -6.45 -9.46
C ARG A 186 -17.31 -7.87 -9.71
N THR A 187 -17.55 -8.66 -8.66
CA THR A 187 -18.23 -9.95 -8.80
C THR A 187 -19.76 -9.77 -8.87
N ILE A 188 -20.43 -10.69 -9.59
CA ILE A 188 -21.83 -10.56 -10.06
C ILE A 188 -22.86 -10.63 -8.90
N GLN A 189 -22.45 -10.99 -7.68
CA GLN A 189 -23.32 -11.06 -6.50
C GLN A 189 -22.67 -10.42 -5.26
N GLN A 190 -23.12 -9.19 -4.97
CA GLN A 190 -23.16 -8.51 -3.67
C GLN A 190 -21.85 -8.35 -2.85
N ASN A 191 -21.47 -7.07 -2.68
CA ASN A 191 -20.85 -6.49 -1.49
C ASN A 191 -19.70 -7.29 -0.87
N VAL A 192 -18.60 -7.46 -1.61
CA VAL A 192 -17.30 -7.69 -0.95
C VAL A 192 -17.03 -6.45 -0.10
N THR A 193 -17.40 -6.55 1.17
CA THR A 193 -17.14 -5.51 2.17
C THR A 193 -15.65 -5.47 2.45
N ALA A 194 -15.14 -4.27 2.78
CA ALA A 194 -13.75 -4.11 3.18
C ALA A 194 -13.34 -5.15 4.24
N PRO A 195 -12.08 -5.66 4.21
CA PRO A 195 -11.60 -6.59 5.21
C PRO A 195 -11.88 -6.09 6.64
N PRO A 196 -12.47 -6.91 7.53
CA PRO A 196 -13.09 -6.43 8.77
C PRO A 196 -12.08 -5.84 9.78
N PHE A 197 -10.81 -6.29 9.72
CA PHE A 197 -9.74 -5.84 10.61
C PHE A 197 -8.74 -4.89 9.94
N LEU A 198 -9.08 -4.38 8.74
CA LEU A 198 -8.24 -3.41 8.05
C LEU A 198 -8.09 -2.18 8.92
N ALA A 199 -6.85 -1.85 9.29
CA ALA A 199 -6.51 -0.76 10.19
C ALA A 199 -5.89 0.42 9.44
N SER A 200 -5.09 0.14 8.40
CA SER A 200 -4.44 1.17 7.59
C SER A 200 -4.55 0.85 6.11
N VAL A 201 -4.89 1.88 5.32
CA VAL A 201 -4.84 1.85 3.86
C VAL A 201 -3.95 2.98 3.37
N GLN A 202 -2.96 2.65 2.53
CA GLN A 202 -2.08 3.63 1.91
C GLN A 202 -2.07 3.39 0.41
N ILE A 203 -2.45 4.41 -0.36
CA ILE A 203 -2.54 4.35 -1.82
C ILE A 203 -1.80 5.56 -2.37
N SER A 204 -0.82 5.30 -3.23
CA SER A 204 0.01 6.32 -3.85
C SER A 204 0.13 6.09 -5.34
N ASP A 205 0.10 7.16 -6.13
CA ASP A 205 0.40 7.13 -7.57
C ASP A 205 -0.43 6.05 -8.30
N CYS A 206 -1.75 6.07 -8.05
CA CYS A 206 -2.74 5.21 -8.70
C CYS A 206 -3.76 6.14 -9.39
N PRO A 207 -3.43 6.68 -10.59
CA PRO A 207 -4.14 7.82 -11.18
C PRO A 207 -5.55 7.49 -11.63
N VAL A 208 -5.82 6.26 -12.08
CA VAL A 208 -7.12 5.83 -12.62
C VAL A 208 -8.03 5.13 -11.60
N LEU A 209 -7.59 5.01 -10.35
CA LEU A 209 -8.36 4.33 -9.30
C LEU A 209 -9.63 5.14 -8.97
N GLU A 210 -10.80 4.59 -9.27
CA GLU A 210 -12.07 5.34 -9.13
C GLU A 210 -12.70 5.27 -7.74
N SER A 211 -12.33 4.27 -6.93
CA SER A 211 -12.96 4.02 -5.64
C SER A 211 -12.02 3.32 -4.66
N LEU A 212 -12.23 3.62 -3.36
CA LEU A 212 -11.58 2.93 -2.25
C LEU A 212 -12.22 1.54 -2.06
N LEU A 213 -13.01 1.39 -1.00
CA LEU A 213 -13.68 0.15 -0.63
C LEU A 213 -15.11 0.45 -0.25
N HIS A 214 -15.97 -0.55 -0.39
CA HIS A 214 -17.26 -0.54 0.29
C HIS A 214 -17.05 -0.88 1.77
N TRP A 215 -16.94 0.17 2.59
CA TRP A 215 -16.74 0.03 4.02
C TRP A 215 -17.95 -0.61 4.71
N GLY A 216 -17.72 -1.69 5.44
CA GLY A 216 -18.75 -2.29 6.29
C GLY A 216 -19.07 -1.43 7.51
N SER A 217 -20.28 -1.57 8.06
CA SER A 217 -20.75 -0.82 9.26
C SER A 217 -19.88 -1.01 10.51
N HIS A 218 -19.06 -2.06 10.54
CA HIS A 218 -18.16 -2.38 11.66
C HIS A 218 -16.67 -2.23 11.30
N SER A 219 -16.36 -1.49 10.23
CA SER A 219 -14.99 -1.23 9.80
C SER A 219 -14.12 -0.69 10.94
N LYS A 220 -12.90 -1.24 11.06
CA LYS A 220 -11.89 -0.89 12.07
C LYS A 220 -10.77 -0.01 11.52
N VAL A 221 -10.97 0.60 10.36
CA VAL A 221 -9.95 1.44 9.72
C VAL A 221 -9.71 2.68 10.57
N GLU A 222 -8.45 2.86 10.94
CA GLU A 222 -7.97 3.98 11.75
C GLU A 222 -7.21 5.00 10.91
N LYS A 223 -6.58 4.56 9.80
CA LYS A 223 -5.67 5.38 9.00
C LYS A 223 -5.91 5.23 7.50
N ILE A 224 -6.04 6.35 6.79
CA ILE A 224 -6.15 6.38 5.32
C ILE A 224 -5.21 7.43 4.76
N TRP A 225 -4.25 7.00 3.94
CA TRP A 225 -3.28 7.87 3.27
C TRP A 225 -3.45 7.76 1.76
N LEU A 226 -3.74 8.88 1.09
CA LEU A 226 -4.02 8.96 -0.34
C LEU A 226 -3.09 10.01 -0.95
N TRP A 227 -2.27 9.59 -1.90
CA TRP A 227 -1.24 10.43 -2.50
C TRP A 227 -1.29 10.33 -4.02
N ASN A 228 -1.46 11.46 -4.70
CA ASN A 228 -1.44 11.51 -6.16
C ASN A 228 -2.41 10.49 -6.81
N THR A 229 -3.67 10.49 -6.35
CA THR A 229 -4.73 9.58 -6.82
C THR A 229 -5.86 10.40 -7.48
N LYS A 230 -5.65 10.85 -8.71
CA LYS A 230 -6.51 11.81 -9.40
C LYS A 230 -7.97 11.37 -9.50
N SER A 231 -8.25 10.24 -10.17
CA SER A 231 -9.64 9.76 -10.35
C SER A 231 -10.32 9.46 -9.02
N LEU A 232 -9.55 9.14 -7.97
CA LEU A 232 -10.09 8.90 -6.65
C LEU A 232 -10.60 10.20 -6.00
N PHE A 233 -9.91 11.32 -6.21
CA PHE A 233 -10.32 12.65 -5.73
C PHE A 233 -11.52 13.20 -6.53
N GLU A 234 -11.57 12.95 -7.84
CA GLU A 234 -12.74 13.27 -8.68
C GLU A 234 -14.00 12.50 -8.23
N ASN A 235 -13.81 11.30 -7.66
CA ASN A 235 -14.88 10.42 -7.17
C ASN A 235 -15.06 10.45 -5.64
N ARG A 236 -14.59 11.50 -4.95
CA ARG A 236 -14.64 11.64 -3.48
C ARG A 236 -16.01 11.46 -2.83
N SER A 237 -17.10 11.73 -3.54
CA SER A 237 -18.48 11.47 -3.08
C SER A 237 -18.75 10.00 -2.76
N LYS A 238 -17.93 9.07 -3.31
CA LYS A 238 -18.03 7.63 -3.08
C LYS A 238 -17.24 7.15 -1.85
N TRP A 239 -16.41 7.99 -1.24
CA TRP A 239 -15.50 7.53 -0.18
C TRP A 239 -16.20 7.05 1.09
N ASN A 240 -17.31 7.68 1.45
CA ASN A 240 -18.10 7.35 2.64
C ASN A 240 -17.29 7.33 3.96
N LEU A 241 -16.23 8.15 4.07
CA LEU A 241 -15.35 8.16 5.25
C LEU A 241 -16.07 8.62 6.52
N GLN A 242 -17.10 9.46 6.39
CA GLN A 242 -17.92 9.94 7.50
C GLN A 242 -18.62 8.82 8.29
N ARG A 243 -18.72 7.62 7.72
CA ARG A 243 -19.30 6.43 8.38
C ARG A 243 -18.27 5.65 9.20
N LEU A 244 -16.98 5.95 9.06
CA LEU A 244 -15.89 5.23 9.71
C LEU A 244 -15.64 5.75 11.13
N SER A 245 -16.38 5.20 12.10
CA SER A 245 -16.30 5.59 13.52
C SER A 245 -14.90 5.42 14.16
N CYS A 246 -14.04 4.57 13.58
CA CYS A 246 -12.68 4.34 14.07
C CYS A 246 -11.63 5.21 13.36
N LEU A 247 -11.97 5.93 12.29
CA LEU A 247 -10.98 6.68 11.51
C LEU A 247 -10.43 7.87 12.31
N LYS A 248 -9.12 7.90 12.49
CA LYS A 248 -8.37 8.89 13.29
C LYS A 248 -7.38 9.70 12.48
N ASP A 249 -6.74 9.09 11.50
CA ASP A 249 -5.67 9.74 10.74
C ASP A 249 -5.99 9.71 9.24
N VAL A 250 -6.06 10.88 8.64
CA VAL A 250 -6.24 11.04 7.19
C VAL A 250 -5.09 11.87 6.65
N ASN A 251 -4.45 11.36 5.60
CA ASN A 251 -3.40 12.07 4.87
C ASN A 251 -3.82 12.16 3.40
N ILE A 252 -3.91 13.38 2.89
CA ILE A 252 -4.24 13.67 1.50
C ILE A 252 -3.07 14.43 0.90
N SER A 253 -2.48 13.89 -0.18
CA SER A 253 -1.48 14.60 -0.99
C SER A 253 -1.89 14.71 -2.44
N GLY A 254 -1.57 15.85 -3.05
CA GLY A 254 -1.84 16.11 -4.47
C GLY A 254 -3.32 16.35 -4.75
N TRP A 255 -4.04 17.00 -3.83
CA TRP A 255 -5.41 17.44 -4.09
C TRP A 255 -5.42 18.49 -5.21
N GLU A 256 -6.28 18.29 -6.21
CA GLU A 256 -6.29 19.09 -7.44
C GLU A 256 -7.31 20.25 -7.43
N ASP A 257 -8.31 20.23 -6.54
CA ASP A 257 -9.33 21.29 -6.48
C ASP A 257 -8.84 22.53 -5.70
N GLU A 258 -9.46 23.67 -5.98
CA GLU A 258 -9.15 24.97 -5.37
C GLU A 258 -9.61 25.06 -3.89
N SER A 259 -10.44 24.13 -3.42
CA SER A 259 -10.96 24.11 -2.05
C SER A 259 -10.95 22.71 -1.43
N PHE A 260 -10.78 22.63 -0.10
CA PHE A 260 -10.82 21.38 0.67
C PHE A 260 -11.17 21.61 2.16
N PRO A 261 -11.85 20.67 2.84
CA PRO A 261 -12.66 19.57 2.31
C PRO A 261 -14.10 20.03 2.00
N GLU A 262 -14.89 19.18 1.37
CA GLU A 262 -16.35 19.35 1.30
C GLU A 262 -16.99 19.06 2.67
N GLU A 263 -18.13 19.70 2.96
CA GLU A 263 -18.92 19.44 4.17
C GLU A 263 -19.31 17.95 4.26
N GLY A 264 -19.10 17.32 5.41
CA GLY A 264 -19.36 15.90 5.61
C GLY A 264 -18.44 14.91 4.87
N LEU A 265 -17.39 15.36 4.17
CA LEU A 265 -16.43 14.46 3.49
C LEU A 265 -15.55 13.68 4.49
N LEU A 266 -15.08 14.37 5.53
CA LEU A 266 -14.21 13.82 6.55
C LEU A 266 -15.01 13.51 7.83
N PRO A 267 -14.67 12.43 8.56
CA PRO A 267 -15.39 12.07 9.78
C PRO A 267 -15.05 12.99 10.95
N ILE A 268 -16.03 13.26 11.81
CA ILE A 268 -15.87 14.04 13.06
C ILE A 268 -14.92 13.38 14.07
N THR A 269 -14.59 12.10 13.90
CA THR A 269 -13.71 11.30 14.76
C THR A 269 -12.22 11.52 14.49
N LEU A 270 -11.89 12.27 13.44
CA LEU A 270 -10.54 12.53 12.96
C LEU A 270 -9.72 13.30 14.00
N ASN A 271 -8.54 12.79 14.34
CA ASN A 271 -7.60 13.40 15.28
C ASN A 271 -6.43 14.08 14.56
N TYR A 272 -6.01 13.53 13.42
CA TYR A 272 -4.88 13.98 12.64
C TYR A 272 -5.28 14.12 11.16
N LEU A 273 -5.02 15.31 10.60
CA LEU A 273 -5.20 15.60 9.18
C LEU A 273 -3.90 16.15 8.61
N MET A 274 -3.36 15.49 7.58
CA MET A 274 -2.27 16.03 6.76
C MET A 274 -2.80 16.37 5.36
N ILE A 275 -2.46 17.57 4.89
CA ILE A 275 -2.72 18.07 3.54
C ILE A 275 -1.37 18.44 2.95
N GLN A 276 -0.92 17.69 1.93
CA GLN A 276 0.43 17.82 1.39
C GLN A 276 0.44 18.05 -0.12
N GLY A 277 1.31 18.91 -0.62
CA GLY A 277 1.57 19.01 -2.06
C GLY A 277 0.35 19.37 -2.91
N CYS A 278 -0.66 20.03 -2.34
CA CYS A 278 -1.88 20.41 -3.06
C CYS A 278 -1.64 21.74 -3.80
N THR A 279 -1.13 21.65 -5.04
CA THR A 279 -0.61 22.82 -5.76
C THR A 279 -1.68 23.81 -6.22
N ASN A 280 -2.92 23.35 -6.38
CA ASN A 280 -4.07 24.18 -6.79
C ASN A 280 -4.90 24.69 -5.61
N LEU A 281 -4.68 24.18 -4.39
CA LEU A 281 -5.50 24.51 -3.24
C LEU A 281 -5.35 25.99 -2.87
N GLU A 282 -6.43 26.76 -2.98
CA GLU A 282 -6.45 28.19 -2.68
C GLU A 282 -7.10 28.50 -1.33
N THR A 283 -8.10 27.67 -0.94
CA THR A 283 -8.93 27.91 0.25
C THR A 283 -9.18 26.63 1.04
N LEU A 284 -9.32 26.78 2.35
CA LEU A 284 -9.87 25.72 3.21
C LEU A 284 -11.34 26.05 3.50
N ASN A 285 -12.22 25.06 3.40
CA ASN A 285 -13.63 25.26 3.72
C ASN A 285 -13.81 25.35 5.24
N GLY A 286 -14.05 26.57 5.75
CA GLY A 286 -14.19 26.83 7.18
C GLY A 286 -15.32 26.05 7.84
N LYS A 287 -16.48 25.95 7.19
CA LYS A 287 -17.63 25.20 7.71
C LYS A 287 -17.31 23.72 7.88
N ALA A 288 -16.74 23.10 6.84
CA ALA A 288 -16.36 21.69 6.89
C ALA A 288 -15.26 21.44 7.94
N PHE A 289 -14.30 22.35 8.10
CA PHE A 289 -13.32 22.25 9.16
C PHE A 289 -13.96 22.32 10.54
N GLN A 290 -14.86 23.26 10.82
CA GLN A 290 -15.52 23.40 12.13
C GLN A 290 -16.28 22.14 12.59
N GLU A 291 -16.72 21.28 11.66
CA GLU A 291 -17.33 19.98 11.97
C GLU A 291 -16.35 18.98 12.59
N LEU A 292 -15.05 19.14 12.35
CA LEU A 292 -13.97 18.25 12.81
C LEU A 292 -13.64 18.47 14.29
N THR A 293 -14.65 18.30 15.14
CA THR A 293 -14.62 18.55 16.58
C THR A 293 -13.59 17.71 17.36
N SER A 294 -13.08 16.62 16.81
CA SER A 294 -12.00 15.82 17.43
C SER A 294 -10.59 16.17 16.94
N LEU A 295 -10.45 17.04 15.94
CA LEU A 295 -9.18 17.28 15.26
C LEU A 295 -8.16 17.95 16.20
N GLN A 296 -7.07 17.24 16.51
CA GLN A 296 -6.03 17.74 17.42
C GLN A 296 -4.80 18.26 16.69
N THR A 297 -4.50 17.71 15.52
CA THR A 297 -3.32 18.06 14.73
C THR A 297 -3.68 18.27 13.27
N LEU A 298 -3.29 19.43 12.74
CA LEU A 298 -3.41 19.80 11.33
C LEU A 298 -2.00 20.08 10.80
N ASP A 299 -1.65 19.38 9.73
CA ASP A 299 -0.38 19.53 9.02
C ASP A 299 -0.69 19.95 7.57
N ILE A 300 -0.15 21.09 7.15
CA ILE A 300 -0.32 21.63 5.81
C ILE A 300 1.06 21.89 5.24
N SER A 301 1.45 21.10 4.25
CA SER A 301 2.78 21.22 3.63
C SER A 301 2.73 21.33 2.11
N GLY A 302 3.58 22.17 1.53
CA GLY A 302 3.72 22.27 0.07
C GLY A 302 2.44 22.71 -0.67
N CYS A 303 1.64 23.60 -0.08
CA CYS A 303 0.44 24.19 -0.70
C CYS A 303 0.71 25.66 -1.08
N PRO A 304 1.35 25.95 -2.22
CA PRO A 304 1.87 27.28 -2.55
C PRO A 304 0.79 28.34 -2.81
N ARG A 305 -0.40 27.93 -3.25
CA ARG A 305 -1.53 28.84 -3.55
C ARG A 305 -2.45 29.09 -2.36
N LEU A 306 -2.31 28.32 -1.28
CA LEU A 306 -3.19 28.45 -0.13
C LEU A 306 -2.97 29.81 0.52
N GLY A 307 -3.93 30.69 0.29
CA GLY A 307 -3.76 32.11 0.51
C GLY A 307 -3.96 32.51 1.96
N CYS A 308 -4.97 31.94 2.62
CA CYS A 308 -5.41 32.31 3.96
C CYS A 308 -6.07 31.15 4.72
N LEU A 309 -6.23 31.32 6.04
CA LEU A 309 -7.09 30.47 6.86
C LEU A 309 -8.56 30.87 6.72
N PRO A 310 -9.51 29.93 6.92
CA PRO A 310 -10.94 30.20 6.78
C PRO A 310 -11.42 31.34 7.69
N GLU A 311 -12.42 32.09 7.26
CA GLU A 311 -13.00 33.19 8.04
C GLU A 311 -13.70 32.69 9.30
N GLU A 312 -14.36 31.53 9.21
CA GLU A 312 -15.00 30.82 10.32
C GLU A 312 -13.98 30.30 11.36
N GLY A 313 -12.69 30.31 11.02
CA GLY A 313 -11.60 29.80 11.85
C GLY A 313 -11.40 28.29 11.76
N LEU A 314 -10.39 27.79 12.48
CA LEU A 314 -10.09 26.36 12.61
C LEU A 314 -10.82 25.75 13.83
N PRO A 315 -10.91 24.40 13.93
CA PRO A 315 -11.58 23.73 15.04
C PRO A 315 -10.99 24.12 16.39
N THR A 316 -11.85 24.34 17.38
CA THR A 316 -11.42 24.70 18.74
C THR A 316 -10.67 23.58 19.47
N SER A 317 -10.82 22.33 19.01
CA SER A 317 -10.08 21.15 19.47
C SER A 317 -8.62 21.12 19.01
N LEU A 318 -8.23 21.98 18.06
CA LEU A 318 -6.92 21.95 17.44
C LEU A 318 -5.83 22.42 18.40
N THR A 319 -4.89 21.52 18.69
CA THR A 319 -3.79 21.78 19.65
C THR A 319 -2.45 21.97 18.95
N ARG A 320 -2.29 21.43 17.74
CA ARG A 320 -1.04 21.47 16.97
C ARG A 320 -1.34 21.86 15.52
N LEU A 321 -0.62 22.87 15.03
CA LEU A 321 -0.64 23.30 13.65
C LEU A 321 0.79 23.31 13.10
N TYR A 322 0.99 22.61 11.98
CA TYR A 322 2.23 22.60 11.22
C TYR A 322 1.95 23.18 9.84
N ILE A 323 2.73 24.18 9.43
CA ILE A 323 2.68 24.78 8.10
C ILE A 323 4.11 24.77 7.56
N ASP A 324 4.36 24.08 6.45
CA ASP A 324 5.70 23.97 5.87
C ASP A 324 5.65 24.16 4.34
N GLY A 325 6.50 25.02 3.77
CA GLY A 325 6.51 25.23 2.32
C GLY A 325 5.21 25.83 1.77
N CYS A 326 4.48 26.62 2.58
CA CYS A 326 3.26 27.32 2.20
C CYS A 326 3.48 28.85 2.30
N PRO A 327 4.15 29.50 1.33
CA PRO A 327 4.66 30.87 1.47
C PRO A 327 3.59 31.94 1.74
N LEU A 328 2.42 31.85 1.09
CA LEU A 328 1.33 32.81 1.27
C LEU A 328 0.70 32.68 2.67
N LEU A 329 0.32 31.45 3.04
CA LEU A 329 -0.27 31.15 4.34
C LEU A 329 0.70 31.46 5.50
N LYS A 330 1.98 31.07 5.37
CA LYS A 330 3.00 31.33 6.39
C LYS A 330 3.05 32.81 6.75
N LYS A 331 3.12 33.68 5.75
CA LYS A 331 3.17 35.14 5.95
C LYS A 331 1.97 35.66 6.73
N ARG A 332 0.77 35.12 6.46
CA ARG A 332 -0.45 35.50 7.18
C ARG A 332 -0.55 34.90 8.58
N CYS A 333 0.14 33.80 8.85
CA CYS A 333 0.17 33.14 10.16
C CYS A 333 1.33 33.63 11.06
N GLU A 334 2.14 34.60 10.61
CA GLU A 334 3.24 35.15 11.40
C GLU A 334 2.77 35.67 12.76
N ARG A 335 3.49 35.30 13.82
CA ARG A 335 3.15 35.67 15.20
C ARG A 335 3.02 37.19 15.36
N GLU A 336 1.90 37.62 15.93
CA GLU A 336 1.58 39.02 16.28
C GLU A 336 1.48 40.01 15.10
N LYS A 337 1.83 39.60 13.88
CA LYS A 337 1.87 40.46 12.68
C LYS A 337 0.96 40.00 11.55
N GLY A 338 0.79 38.69 11.42
CA GLY A 338 0.02 38.09 10.34
C GLY A 338 -1.48 38.29 10.52
N GLU A 339 -2.18 38.54 9.42
CA GLU A 339 -3.64 38.77 9.42
C GLU A 339 -4.44 37.55 9.93
N ASP A 340 -3.91 36.34 9.76
CA ASP A 340 -4.54 35.10 10.22
C ASP A 340 -4.03 34.64 11.60
N TRP A 341 -3.05 35.34 12.20
CA TRP A 341 -2.58 35.05 13.56
C TRP A 341 -3.72 34.99 14.60
N PRO A 342 -4.70 35.92 14.63
CA PRO A 342 -5.82 35.85 15.57
C PRO A 342 -6.65 34.57 15.45
N LYS A 343 -6.64 33.91 14.28
CA LYS A 343 -7.36 32.65 14.03
C LYS A 343 -6.64 31.44 14.64
N ILE A 344 -5.33 31.52 14.87
CA ILE A 344 -4.51 30.40 15.39
C ILE A 344 -3.90 30.67 16.77
N GLN A 345 -4.07 31.86 17.32
CA GLN A 345 -3.52 32.24 18.62
C GLN A 345 -4.03 31.36 19.78
N HIS A 346 -5.13 30.63 19.62
CA HIS A 346 -5.65 29.70 20.63
C HIS A 346 -4.92 28.34 20.62
N ILE A 347 -4.30 27.96 19.48
CA ILE A 347 -3.62 26.68 19.27
C ILE A 347 -2.36 26.61 20.14
N THR A 348 -2.10 25.49 20.81
CA THR A 348 -1.01 25.38 21.80
C THR A 348 0.38 25.31 21.17
N LYS A 349 0.51 24.61 20.03
CA LYS A 349 1.78 24.43 19.32
C LYS A 349 1.61 24.83 17.86
N VAL A 350 2.40 25.80 17.40
CA VAL A 350 2.40 26.28 16.01
C VAL A 350 3.82 26.27 15.48
N ILE A 351 4.05 25.52 14.39
CA ILE A 351 5.33 25.44 13.70
C ILE A 351 5.16 25.93 12.26
N LEU A 352 5.99 26.88 11.85
CA LEU A 352 6.05 27.44 10.50
C LEU A 352 7.43 27.17 9.90
N ASP A 353 7.52 26.44 8.78
CA ASP A 353 8.77 26.04 8.11
C ASP A 353 9.84 25.48 9.07
N GLY A 354 9.42 24.58 9.96
CA GLY A 354 10.29 23.98 10.99
C GLY A 354 10.57 24.86 12.21
N GLU A 355 10.18 26.14 12.19
CA GLU A 355 10.36 27.06 13.32
C GLU A 355 9.13 27.08 14.23
N ARG A 356 9.33 26.80 15.53
CA ARG A 356 8.27 26.89 16.53
C ARG A 356 8.05 28.34 16.95
N ILE A 357 6.88 28.89 16.64
CA ILE A 357 6.49 30.27 17.00
C ILE A 357 5.59 30.34 18.24
N LYS A 358 5.02 29.21 18.64
CA LYS A 358 4.27 28.97 19.88
C LYS A 358 4.37 27.49 20.26
#